data_AF-A0A1V2QY19-F1
#
_entry.id   AF-A0A1V2QY19-F1
#
_cell.length_a   1.000
_cell.length_b   1.000
_cell.length_c   1.000
_cell.angle_alpha   90.00
_cell.angle_beta   90.00
_cell.angle_gamma   90.00
#
_symmetry.space_group_name_H-M   'P 1'
#
loop_
_entity.id
_entity.type
_entity.pdbx_description
1 polymer ?
#
loop_
_entity_poly.entity_id
_entity_poly.type
_entity_poly.pdbx_seq_one_letter_code
_entity_poly.pdbx_strand_id
1 'polypeptide(L)' 'ADLQALGDGEYLIRATLTDVAGNITTLTRTLTVDTTAPTLTLEALTGDDLLTADELQSALDLLGSTSPAEAG' A
#
# COMPACT_ATOMS: atom_id res chain seq x y z
N ALA A 1 -7.56 -17.75 3.61
CA ALA A 1 -6.53 -17.67 4.66
C ALA A 1 -5.12 -17.64 4.06
N ASP A 2 -4.77 -18.52 3.11
CA ASP A 2 -3.43 -18.59 2.51
C ASP A 2 -2.92 -17.29 1.85
N LEU A 3 -3.78 -16.54 1.16
CA LEU A 3 -3.35 -15.34 0.44
C LEU A 3 -2.97 -14.16 1.36
N GLN A 4 -3.38 -14.20 2.64
CA GLN A 4 -3.04 -13.15 3.61
C GLN A 4 -1.65 -13.34 4.23
N ALA A 5 -0.98 -14.46 3.97
CA ALA A 5 0.36 -14.76 4.48
C ALA A 5 1.47 -14.43 3.47
N LEU A 6 1.12 -14.00 2.25
CA LEU A 6 2.09 -13.56 1.25
C LEU A 6 2.51 -12.13 1.60
N GLY A 7 3.82 -11.92 1.79
CA GLY A 7 4.39 -10.57 1.89
C GLY A 7 4.47 -9.89 0.52
N ASP A 8 4.81 -8.61 0.52
CA ASP A 8 4.95 -7.84 -0.72
C ASP A 8 6.01 -8.42 -1.65
N GLY A 9 5.71 -8.41 -2.94
CA GLY A 9 6.64 -8.86 -3.97
C GLY A 9 5.97 -9.55 -5.16
N GLU A 10 6.83 -10.05 -6.06
CA GLU A 10 6.42 -10.75 -7.27
C GLU A 10 6.43 -12.27 -7.05
N TYR A 11 5.30 -12.90 -7.32
CA TYR A 11 5.09 -14.34 -7.21
C TYR A 11 4.87 -14.95 -8.59
N LEU A 12 5.67 -15.96 -8.93
CA LEU A 12 5.55 -16.71 -10.18
C LEU A 12 4.74 -17.98 -9.94
N ILE A 13 3.52 -18.02 -10.49
CA ILE A 13 2.66 -19.20 -10.47
C ILE A 13 2.93 -20.00 -11.74
N ARG A 14 3.43 -21.23 -11.59
CA ARG A 14 3.69 -22.15 -12.71
C ARG A 14 2.82 -23.39 -12.59
N ALA A 15 1.98 -23.62 -13.59
CA ALA A 15 1.16 -24.82 -13.73
C ALA A 15 1.70 -25.67 -14.88
N THR A 16 1.92 -26.96 -14.63
CA THR A 16 2.33 -27.92 -15.65
C THR A 16 1.23 -28.97 -15.79
N LEU A 17 0.69 -29.09 -16.99
CA LEU A 17 -0.29 -30.12 -17.36
C LEU A 17 0.43 -31.21 -18.14
N THR A 18 0.25 -32.46 -17.72
CA THR A 18 0.75 -33.64 -18.43
C THR A 18 -0.43 -34.54 -18.75
N ASP A 19 -0.66 -34.82 -20.03
CA ASP A 19 -1.69 -35.76 -20.48
C ASP A 19 -1.19 -37.22 -20.38
N VAL A 20 -2.11 -38.20 -20.41
CA VAL A 20 -1.78 -39.64 -20.43
C VAL A 20 -0.90 -40.04 -21.62
N ALA A 21 -0.96 -39.29 -22.73
CA ALA A 21 -0.08 -39.47 -23.89
C ALA A 21 1.34 -38.88 -23.70
N GLY A 22 1.64 -38.24 -22.56
CA GLY A 22 2.95 -37.66 -22.25
C GLY A 22 3.16 -36.24 -22.79
N ASN A 23 2.12 -35.59 -23.32
CA ASN A 23 2.20 -34.19 -23.74
C ASN A 23 2.24 -33.27 -22.52
N ILE A 24 3.25 -32.39 -22.46
CA ILE A 24 3.44 -31.44 -21.36
C ILE A 24 3.14 -30.03 -21.85
N THR A 25 2.28 -29.31 -21.14
CA THR A 25 2.03 -27.88 -21.35
C THR A 25 2.25 -27.13 -20.05
N THR A 26 3.08 -26.10 -20.09
CA THR A 26 3.38 -25.26 -18.93
C THR A 26 2.80 -23.87 -19.12
N LEU A 27 2.06 -23.38 -18.11
CA LEU A 27 1.54 -22.02 -18.06
C LEU A 27 2.17 -21.30 -16.86
N THR A 28 2.81 -20.17 -17.13
CA THR A 28 3.34 -19.28 -16.10
C THR A 28 2.49 -18.03 -16.01
N ARG A 29 2.16 -17.59 -14.79
CA ARG A 29 1.45 -16.36 -14.54
C ARG A 29 2.08 -15.62 -13.37
N THR A 30 2.26 -14.32 -13.53
CA THR A 30 2.84 -13.45 -12.52
C THR A 30 1.74 -12.84 -11.66
N LEU A 31 1.95 -12.83 -10.35
CA LEU A 31 1.12 -12.17 -9.37
C LEU A 31 2.00 -11.16 -8.62
N THR A 32 1.59 -9.90 -8.58
CA THR A 32 2.21 -8.89 -7.72
C THR A 32 1.34 -8.71 -6.50
N VAL A 33 1.95 -8.81 -5.32
CA VAL A 33 1.32 -8.49 -4.04
C VAL A 33 1.94 -7.20 -3.52
N ASP A 34 1.10 -6.21 -3.26
CA ASP A 34 1.47 -5.00 -2.55
C ASP A 34 0.42 -4.75 -1.46
N THR A 35 0.91 -4.64 -0.23
CA THR A 35 0.15 -4.44 1.00
C THR A 35 0.66 -3.21 1.74
N THR A 36 1.51 -2.41 1.10
CA THR A 36 2.06 -1.18 1.67
C THR A 36 0.92 -0.19 1.90
N ALA A 37 0.63 0.12 3.16
CA ALA A 37 -0.37 1.13 3.46
C ALA A 37 0.17 2.54 3.16
N PRO A 38 -0.67 3.46 2.67
CA PRO A 38 -0.26 4.85 2.51
C PRO A 38 0.05 5.47 3.88
N THR A 39 1.05 6.33 3.93
CA THR A 39 1.38 7.10 5.12
C THR A 39 0.59 8.40 5.17
N LEU A 40 0.00 8.69 6.33
CA LEU A 40 -0.65 9.97 6.63
C LEU A 40 0.25 10.79 7.54
N THR A 41 0.53 12.03 7.14
CA THR A 41 1.29 12.98 7.93
C THR A 41 0.45 14.23 8.14
N LEU A 42 0.34 14.67 9.39
CA LEU A 42 -0.26 15.95 9.76
C LEU A 42 0.87 16.96 9.97
N GLU A 43 0.67 18.16 9.47
CA GLU A 43 1.57 19.28 9.77
C GLU A 43 1.18 19.92 11.11
N ALA A 44 2.12 20.66 11.69
CA ALA A 44 1.88 21.40 12.91
C ALA A 44 0.77 22.43 12.71
N LEU A 45 -0.12 22.57 13.70
CA LEU A 45 -1.25 23.49 13.65
C LEU A 45 -0.79 24.97 13.71
N THR A 46 0.33 25.21 14.38
CA THR A 46 1.00 26.50 14.52
C THR A 46 2.50 26.31 14.26
N GLY A 47 3.26 27.39 14.08
CA GLY A 47 4.71 27.31 13.78
C GLY A 47 5.56 26.65 14.87
N ASP A 48 5.02 26.52 16.07
CA ASP A 48 5.66 25.95 17.26
C ASP A 48 4.88 24.76 17.87
N ASP A 49 3.85 24.27 17.17
CA ASP A 49 2.97 23.16 17.60
C ASP A 49 2.29 23.38 18.97
N LEU A 50 2.24 24.63 19.43
CA LEU A 50 1.58 25.03 20.66
C LEU A 50 0.45 26.02 20.36
N LEU A 51 -0.76 25.66 20.77
CA LEU A 51 -1.90 26.54 20.58
C LEU A 51 -2.01 27.55 21.72
N THR A 52 -1.87 28.83 21.41
CA THR A 52 -2.05 29.93 22.36
C THR A 52 -3.44 30.55 22.28
N ALA A 53 -3.81 31.35 23.30
CA ALA A 53 -5.12 32.02 23.37
C ALA A 53 -5.33 33.06 22.25
N ASP A 54 -4.24 33.67 21.76
CA ASP A 54 -4.28 34.61 20.64
C ASP A 54 -4.53 33.88 19.31
N GLU A 55 -3.91 32.71 19.11
CA GLU A 55 -4.09 31.90 17.90
C GLU A 55 -5.49 31.28 17.79
N LEU A 56 -6.15 31.03 18.92
CA LEU A 56 -7.56 30.59 18.99
C LEU A 56 -8.56 31.63 18.48
N GLN A 57 -8.18 32.91 18.37
CA GLN A 57 -9.04 33.97 17.83
C GLN A 57 -8.88 34.17 16.32
N SER A 58 -7.90 33.51 15.71
CA SER A 58 -7.67 33.48 14.26
C SER A 58 -8.18 32.16 13.67
N ALA A 59 -8.50 32.16 12.36
CA ALA A 59 -8.71 30.91 11.66
C ALA A 59 -7.39 30.12 11.60
N LEU A 60 -7.45 28.83 11.89
CA LEU A 60 -6.32 27.91 11.86
C LEU A 60 -6.59 26.84 10.80
N ASP A 61 -5.66 26.67 9.88
CA ASP A 61 -5.76 25.67 8.82
C ASP A 61 -5.08 24.37 9.25
N LEU A 62 -5.82 23.26 9.17
CA LEU A 62 -5.24 21.95 9.39
C LEU A 62 -4.68 21.44 8.06
N LEU A 63 -3.36 21.39 7.98
CA LEU A 63 -2.66 20.88 6.81
C LEU A 63 -2.13 19.47 7.08
N GLY A 64 -2.10 18.67 6.03
CA GLY A 64 -1.62 17.30 6.07
C GLY A 64 -1.43 16.79 4.67
N SER A 65 -0.56 15.79 4.53
CA SER A 65 -0.31 15.12 3.27
C SER A 65 -0.42 13.62 3.43
N THR A 66 -0.85 12.97 2.37
CA THR A 66 -0.79 11.51 2.21
C THR A 66 0.33 11.21 1.23
N SER A 67 1.27 10.34 1.59
CA SER A 67 2.24 9.85 0.61
C SER A 67 1.50 9.02 -0.45
N PRO A 68 1.82 9.18 -1.75
CA PRO A 68 1.21 8.41 -2.83
C PRO A 68 1.77 7.00 -2.92
N ALA A 69 1.98 6.31 -1.78
CA ALA A 69 2.50 4.96 -1.80
C ALA A 69 1.58 4.01 -2.57
N GLU A 70 0.26 4.21 -2.50
CA GLU A 70 -0.68 3.67 -3.50
C GLU A 70 -1.96 4.52 -3.56
N ALA A 71 -2.18 5.21 -4.69
CA ALA A 71 -3.54 5.34 -5.20
C ALA A 71 -3.90 3.95 -5.74
N GLY A 72 -4.89 3.31 -5.13
CA GLY A 72 -5.23 1.91 -5.38
C GLY A 72 -5.58 1.54 -6.81
#